data_AF-A0AAE8HSK0-F1
#
_entry.id   AF-A0AAE8HSK0-F1
#
_cell.length_a   1.000
_cell.length_b   1.000
_cell.length_c   1.000
_cell.angle_alpha   90.00
_cell.angle_beta   90.00
_cell.angle_gamma   90.00
#
_symmetry.space_group_name_H-M   'P 1'
#
loop_
_entity.id
_entity.type
_entity.pdbx_description
1 polymer ?
#
loop_
_entity_poly.entity_id
_entity_poly.type
_entity_poly.pdbx_seq_one_letter_code
_entity_poly.pdbx_strand_id
1 'polypeptide(L)'
;MIAVRLNAAPEASVDQLAPTPEPRACLECGTLHTSANAEAEFCSDRCRMAFNNRRAKRGAELYDLFMALRHDRVTATRFKVWRLLNRLAAGFRAEDVAERAGRRSWRSPAAILARRPHLADERLIERGGR
;
A
#
# COMPACT_ATOMS: atom_id res chain seq x y z
N MET A 1 -67.96 -17.19 -18.76
CA MET A 1 -66.89 -17.61 -17.83
C MET A 1 -65.60 -16.91 -18.26
N ILE A 2 -65.08 -15.98 -17.47
CA ILE A 2 -63.83 -15.25 -17.76
C ILE A 2 -62.74 -15.85 -16.88
N ALA A 3 -61.74 -16.48 -17.49
CA ALA A 3 -60.59 -17.02 -16.78
C ALA A 3 -59.58 -15.89 -16.52
N VAL A 4 -59.45 -15.48 -15.26
CA VAL A 4 -58.40 -14.55 -14.82
C VAL A 4 -57.10 -15.34 -14.68
N ARG A 5 -56.11 -15.05 -15.52
CA ARG A 5 -54.74 -15.57 -15.35
C ARG A 5 -54.02 -14.72 -14.30
N LEU A 6 -53.70 -15.31 -13.16
CA LEU A 6 -52.78 -14.75 -12.18
C LEU A 6 -51.35 -14.99 -12.68
N ASN A 7 -50.61 -13.93 -12.96
CA ASN A 7 -49.18 -14.03 -13.25
C ASN A 7 -48.41 -14.19 -11.93
N ALA A 8 -47.62 -15.26 -11.81
CA ALA A 8 -46.69 -15.45 -10.70
C ALA A 8 -45.57 -14.41 -10.76
N ALA A 9 -45.16 -13.91 -9.59
CA ALA A 9 -44.03 -12.99 -9.46
C ALA A 9 -42.71 -13.71 -9.82
N PRO A 10 -41.75 -13.04 -10.47
CA PRO A 10 -40.46 -13.66 -10.81
C PRO A 10 -39.68 -13.94 -9.53
N GLU A 11 -39.29 -15.21 -9.34
CA GLU A 11 -38.37 -15.63 -8.28
C GLU A 11 -36.98 -15.03 -8.56
N ALA A 12 -36.48 -14.21 -7.63
CA ALA A 12 -35.17 -13.60 -7.74
C ALA A 12 -34.08 -14.69 -7.68
N SER A 13 -33.27 -14.82 -8.74
CA SER A 13 -32.15 -15.76 -8.78
C SER A 13 -31.09 -15.38 -7.74
N VAL A 14 -30.70 -16.35 -6.91
CA VAL A 14 -29.68 -16.23 -5.85
C VAL A 14 -28.30 -15.80 -6.37
N ASP A 15 -28.09 -15.86 -7.69
CA ASP A 15 -26.85 -15.54 -8.41
C ASP A 15 -26.54 -14.02 -8.51
N GLN A 16 -27.40 -13.15 -7.98
CA GLN A 16 -27.24 -11.69 -8.05
C GLN A 16 -26.83 -11.01 -6.73
N LEU A 17 -26.58 -11.77 -5.65
CA LEU A 17 -26.09 -11.15 -4.42
C LEU A 17 -24.61 -10.78 -4.57
N ALA A 18 -24.32 -9.49 -4.74
CA ALA A 18 -22.97 -8.98 -4.66
C ALA A 18 -22.32 -9.45 -3.33
N PRO A 19 -21.08 -9.98 -3.36
CA PRO A 19 -20.44 -10.49 -2.16
C PRO A 19 -20.37 -9.40 -1.10
N THR A 20 -20.79 -9.72 0.13
CA THR A 20 -20.70 -8.79 1.25
C THR A 20 -19.22 -8.50 1.51
N PRO A 21 -18.81 -7.22 1.61
CA PRO A 21 -17.41 -6.88 1.77
C PRO A 21 -16.88 -7.43 3.11
N GLU A 22 -15.85 -8.26 3.04
CA GLU A 22 -15.23 -8.85 4.23
C GLU A 22 -14.57 -7.78 5.11
N PRO A 23 -14.69 -7.88 6.45
CA PRO A 23 -14.01 -6.98 7.38
C PRO A 23 -12.49 -7.10 7.28
N ARG A 24 -11.79 -5.98 7.37
CA ARG A 24 -10.32 -5.93 7.36
C ARG A 24 -9.76 -4.92 8.36
N ALA A 25 -8.56 -5.20 8.87
CA ALA A 25 -7.90 -4.31 9.82
C ALA A 25 -7.33 -3.08 9.12
N CYS A 26 -7.63 -1.89 9.65
CA CYS A 26 -7.04 -0.63 9.21
C CYS A 26 -5.52 -0.66 9.43
N LEU A 27 -4.75 -0.30 8.42
CA LEU A 27 -3.30 -0.36 8.48
C LEU A 27 -2.69 0.66 9.45
N GLU A 28 -3.38 1.77 9.72
CA GLU A 28 -2.92 2.76 10.70
C GLU A 28 -3.32 2.37 12.13
N CYS A 29 -4.62 2.33 12.42
CA CYS A 29 -5.14 2.17 13.79
C CYS A 29 -5.41 0.71 14.20
N GLY A 30 -5.49 -0.24 13.25
CA GLY A 30 -5.81 -1.64 13.52
C GLY A 30 -7.30 -1.97 13.64
N THR A 31 -8.19 -0.98 13.70
CA THR A 31 -9.64 -1.21 13.80
C THR A 31 -10.18 -1.93 12.57
N LEU A 32 -11.08 -2.90 12.78
CA LEU A 32 -11.80 -3.58 11.69
C LEU A 32 -12.75 -2.60 11.00
N HIS A 33 -12.79 -2.64 9.68
CA HIS A 33 -13.71 -1.87 8.86
C HIS A 33 -14.10 -2.65 7.61
N THR A 34 -15.24 -2.28 7.03
CA THR A 34 -15.70 -2.79 5.74
C THR A 34 -15.61 -1.69 4.69
N SER A 35 -15.29 -2.07 3.45
CA SER A 35 -15.30 -1.16 2.31
C SER A 35 -15.64 -1.94 1.04
N ALA A 36 -16.43 -1.30 0.17
CA ALA A 36 -16.74 -1.83 -1.16
C ALA A 36 -15.50 -2.01 -2.03
N ASN A 37 -14.44 -1.24 -1.78
CA ASN A 37 -13.14 -1.45 -2.43
C ASN A 37 -12.37 -2.54 -1.66
N ALA A 38 -12.15 -3.71 -2.27
CA ALA A 38 -11.41 -4.82 -1.67
C ALA A 38 -9.98 -4.43 -1.23
N GLU A 39 -9.35 -3.49 -1.94
CA GLU A 39 -7.98 -3.02 -1.68
C GLU A 39 -7.92 -1.89 -0.64
N ALA A 40 -9.03 -1.55 0.02
CA ALA A 40 -9.03 -0.49 1.02
C ALA A 40 -8.15 -0.85 2.24
N GLU A 41 -7.10 -0.07 2.47
CA GLU A 41 -6.16 -0.29 3.59
C GLU A 41 -6.52 0.52 4.85
N PHE A 42 -7.45 1.48 4.78
CA PHE A 42 -7.71 2.45 5.84
C PHE A 42 -9.21 2.64 6.09
N CYS A 43 -9.59 2.70 7.37
CA CYS A 43 -10.97 2.92 7.78
C CYS A 43 -11.45 4.38 7.57
N SER A 44 -10.54 5.32 7.37
CA SER A 44 -10.87 6.74 7.17
C SER A 44 -9.72 7.53 6.54
N ASP A 45 -10.07 8.71 6.02
CA ASP A 45 -9.12 9.68 5.47
C ASP A 45 -8.08 10.12 6.49
N ARG A 46 -8.48 10.28 7.76
CA ARG A 46 -7.57 10.58 8.87
C ARG A 46 -6.48 9.51 9.01
N CYS A 47 -6.85 8.23 8.99
CA CYS A 47 -5.89 7.13 9.08
C CYS A 47 -4.95 7.10 7.86
N ARG A 48 -5.50 7.30 6.66
CA ARG A 48 -4.71 7.38 5.42
C ARG A 48 -3.70 8.53 5.46
N MET A 49 -4.10 9.70 5.95
CA MET A 49 -3.24 10.87 6.10
C MET A 49 -2.14 10.65 7.13
N ALA A 50 -2.47 10.13 8.31
CA ALA A 50 -1.48 9.83 9.35
C ALA A 50 -0.41 8.85 8.83
N PHE A 51 -0.82 7.78 8.16
CA PHE A 51 0.07 6.84 7.50
C PHE A 51 0.97 7.52 6.45
N ASN A 52 0.37 8.33 5.56
CA ASN A 52 1.12 9.02 4.51
C ASN A 52 2.14 10.02 5.09
N ASN A 53 1.79 10.75 6.15
CA ASN A 53 2.68 11.69 6.82
C ASN A 53 3.84 10.99 7.51
N ARG A 54 3.60 9.85 8.18
CA ARG A 54 4.66 9.01 8.76
C ARG A 54 5.63 8.56 7.68
N ARG A 55 5.11 8.07 6.55
CA ARG A 55 5.92 7.63 5.41
C ARG A 55 6.69 8.78 4.76
N ALA A 56 6.12 9.98 4.70
CA ALA A 56 6.80 11.17 4.16
C ALA A 56 8.00 11.57 5.03
N LYS A 57 7.81 11.63 6.37
CA LYS A 57 8.89 11.94 7.32
C LYS A 57 10.02 10.92 7.24
N ARG A 58 9.69 9.63 7.33
CA ARG A 58 10.67 8.53 7.23
C ARG A 58 11.35 8.48 5.85
N GLY A 59 10.63 8.86 4.80
CA GLY A 59 11.11 8.82 3.43
C GLY A 59 12.14 9.89 3.06
N ALA A 60 12.16 11.02 3.78
CA ALA A 60 13.09 12.12 3.49
C ALA A 60 14.55 11.67 3.65
N GLU A 61 14.89 11.12 4.82
CA GLU A 61 16.24 10.63 5.10
C GLU A 61 16.64 9.45 4.22
N LEU A 62 15.70 8.52 3.95
CA LEU A 62 15.94 7.41 3.02
C LEU A 62 16.23 7.90 1.60
N TYR A 63 15.54 8.94 1.15
CA TYR A 63 15.74 9.52 -0.18
C TYR A 63 17.14 10.11 -0.30
N ASP A 64 17.57 10.95 0.65
CA ASP A 64 18.89 11.59 0.60
C ASP A 64 20.03 10.56 0.61
N LEU A 65 19.93 9.55 1.48
CA LEU A 65 20.89 8.45 1.54
C LEU A 65 20.89 7.62 0.24
N PHE A 66 19.72 7.33 -0.34
CA PHE A 66 19.63 6.58 -1.59
C PHE A 66 20.19 7.38 -2.79
N MET A 67 19.94 8.69 -2.83
CA MET A 67 20.49 9.57 -3.85
C MET A 67 22.02 9.68 -3.73
N ALA A 68 22.55 9.76 -2.52
CA ALA A 68 24.00 9.69 -2.29
C ALA A 68 24.58 8.36 -2.81
N LEU A 69 23.94 7.22 -2.54
CA LEU A 69 24.37 5.93 -3.08
C LEU A 69 24.44 5.91 -4.61
N ARG A 70 23.45 6.52 -5.27
CA ARG A 70 23.33 6.45 -6.73
C ARG A 70 24.24 7.44 -7.45
N HIS A 71 24.48 8.60 -6.86
CA HIS A 71 25.09 9.75 -7.54
C HIS A 71 26.37 10.30 -6.87
N ASP A 72 26.67 9.93 -5.63
CA ASP A 72 27.91 10.28 -4.93
C ASP A 72 28.52 9.05 -4.26
N ARG A 73 29.05 8.16 -5.11
CA ARG A 73 29.58 6.86 -4.67
C ARG A 73 30.77 6.98 -3.72
N VAL A 74 31.59 8.02 -3.88
CA VAL A 74 32.77 8.26 -3.03
C VAL A 74 32.31 8.57 -1.61
N THR A 75 31.42 9.56 -1.44
CA THR A 75 30.83 9.90 -0.14
C THR A 75 30.06 8.71 0.42
N ALA A 76 29.23 8.06 -0.39
CA ALA A 76 28.40 6.96 0.07
C ALA A 76 29.23 5.76 0.59
N THR A 77 30.38 5.50 -0.03
CA THR A 77 31.33 4.48 0.44
C THR A 77 32.00 4.89 1.74
N ARG A 78 32.50 6.13 1.83
CA ARG A 78 33.13 6.68 3.03
C ARG A 78 32.22 6.60 4.25
N PHE A 79 30.95 6.96 4.09
CA PHE A 79 29.95 6.92 5.16
C PHE A 79 29.24 5.57 5.34
N LYS A 80 29.57 4.57 4.52
CA LYS A 80 28.94 3.24 4.55
C LYS A 80 27.42 3.35 4.46
N VAL A 81 26.90 4.16 3.53
CA VAL A 81 25.48 4.54 3.46
C VAL A 81 24.53 3.34 3.39
N TRP A 82 24.92 2.24 2.72
CA TRP A 82 24.14 1.00 2.77
C TRP A 82 23.85 0.51 4.19
N ARG A 83 24.82 0.60 5.11
CA ARG A 83 24.63 0.22 6.52
C ARG A 83 23.72 1.22 7.23
N LEU A 84 23.81 2.51 6.90
CA LEU A 84 22.95 3.55 7.47
C LEU A 84 21.49 3.34 7.05
N LEU A 85 21.22 3.10 5.76
CA LEU A 85 19.87 2.78 5.25
C LEU A 85 19.25 1.57 5.97
N ASN A 86 20.02 0.49 6.09
CA ASN A 86 19.53 -0.72 6.76
C ASN A 86 19.23 -0.50 8.24
N ARG A 87 20.09 0.26 8.95
CA ARG A 87 19.84 0.61 10.36
C ARG A 87 18.62 1.51 10.51
N LEU A 88 18.44 2.47 9.62
CA LEU A 88 17.29 3.37 9.64
C LEU A 88 15.99 2.60 9.39
N ALA A 89 15.96 1.72 8.38
CA ALA A 89 14.81 0.87 8.11
C ALA A 89 14.49 -0.09 9.29
N ALA A 90 15.52 -0.65 9.92
CA ALA A 90 15.36 -1.48 11.11
C ALA A 90 14.78 -0.68 12.30
N GLY A 91 15.24 0.56 12.51
CA GLY A 91 14.69 1.48 13.52
C GLY A 91 13.20 1.75 13.29
N PHE A 92 12.81 2.11 12.07
CA PHE A 92 11.40 2.33 11.73
C PHE A 92 10.54 1.08 11.95
N ARG A 93 11.09 -0.12 11.68
CA ARG A 93 10.39 -1.37 11.95
C ARG A 93 10.24 -1.62 13.45
N ALA A 94 11.26 -1.31 14.25
CA ALA A 94 11.19 -1.43 15.71
C ALA A 94 10.13 -0.48 16.30
N GLU A 95 10.07 0.77 15.82
CA GLU A 95 9.01 1.72 16.17
C GLU A 95 7.61 1.17 15.83
N ASP A 96 7.43 0.60 14.62
CA ASP A 96 6.15 0.01 14.24
C ASP A 96 5.76 -1.18 15.13
N VAL A 97 6.72 -1.99 15.57
CA VAL A 97 6.47 -3.08 16.52
C VAL A 97 6.03 -2.53 17.87
N ALA A 98 6.76 -1.54 18.40
CA ALA A 98 6.50 -0.95 19.72
C ALA A 98 5.18 -0.17 19.77
N GLU A 99 4.89 0.65 18.77
CA GLU A 99 3.78 1.61 18.80
C GLU A 99 2.54 1.12 18.04
N ARG A 100 2.71 0.19 17.10
CA ARG A 100 1.68 -0.17 16.10
C ARG A 100 1.45 -1.66 15.98
N ALA A 101 1.81 -2.45 17.00
CA ALA A 101 1.66 -3.91 17.01
C ALA A 101 2.24 -4.57 15.74
N GLY A 102 3.31 -4.01 15.19
CA GLY A 102 3.99 -4.54 14.00
C GLY A 102 3.26 -4.30 12.68
N ARG A 103 2.21 -3.48 12.63
CA ARG A 103 1.55 -3.07 11.37
C ARG A 103 2.55 -2.35 10.46
N ARG A 104 2.57 -2.71 9.17
CA ARG A 104 3.50 -2.08 8.21
C ARG A 104 3.28 -0.56 8.12
N SER A 105 4.35 0.20 7.91
CA SER A 105 4.30 1.65 7.62
C SER A 105 4.63 2.01 6.17
N TRP A 106 4.68 1.02 5.29
CA TRP A 106 5.01 1.17 3.88
C TRP A 106 3.89 0.61 3.00
N ARG A 107 3.84 1.06 1.76
CA ARG A 107 2.86 0.58 0.77
C ARG A 107 3.35 -0.71 0.12
N SER A 108 2.42 -1.49 -0.41
CA SER A 108 2.77 -2.59 -1.29
C SER A 108 3.52 -2.08 -2.55
N PRO A 109 4.41 -2.88 -3.13
CA PRO A 109 5.02 -2.57 -4.43
C PRO A 109 3.97 -2.35 -5.53
N ALA A 110 2.87 -3.11 -5.53
CA ALA A 110 1.77 -2.94 -6.48
C ALA A 110 1.20 -1.50 -6.49
N ALA A 111 1.04 -0.88 -5.31
CA ALA A 111 0.59 0.52 -5.22
C ALA A 111 1.63 1.54 -5.74
N ILE A 112 2.91 1.17 -5.84
CA ILE A 112 3.94 1.98 -6.48
C ILE A 112 3.84 1.82 -7.99
N LEU A 113 3.78 0.59 -8.50
CA LEU A 113 3.66 0.29 -9.93
C LEU A 113 2.39 0.89 -10.53
N ALA A 114 1.26 0.82 -9.84
CA ALA A 114 0.02 1.47 -10.27
C ALA A 114 0.15 2.99 -10.46
N ARG A 115 1.00 3.66 -9.67
CA ARG A 115 1.26 5.12 -9.78
C ARG A 115 2.40 5.45 -10.72
N ARG A 116 3.31 4.51 -10.98
CA ARG A 116 4.48 4.67 -11.84
C ARG A 116 4.60 3.46 -12.77
N PRO A 117 3.68 3.29 -13.74
CA PRO A 117 3.60 2.06 -14.54
C PRO A 117 4.87 1.77 -15.34
N HIS A 118 5.59 2.81 -15.77
CA HIS A 118 6.86 2.67 -16.50
C HIS A 118 7.97 1.95 -15.71
N LEU A 119 7.87 1.83 -14.38
CA LEU A 119 8.84 1.06 -13.59
C LEU A 119 8.69 -0.45 -13.79
N ALA A 120 7.55 -0.93 -14.30
CA ALA A 120 7.34 -2.32 -14.65
C ALA A 120 7.82 -2.67 -16.07
N ASP A 121 8.25 -1.68 -16.86
CA ASP A 121 8.69 -1.90 -18.24
C ASP A 121 10.17 -2.33 -18.27
N GLU A 122 10.40 -3.63 -18.46
CA GLU A 122 11.74 -4.22 -18.57
C GLU A 122 12.53 -3.70 -19.77
N ARG A 123 11.87 -3.14 -20.80
CA ARG A 123 12.51 -2.64 -22.04
C ARG A 123 13.33 -1.37 -21.83
N LEU A 124 13.18 -0.70 -20.69
CA LEU A 124 13.96 0.50 -20.34
C LEU A 124 15.35 0.17 -19.76
N ILE A 125 15.63 -1.09 -19.42
CA ILE A 125 16.89 -1.50 -18.77
C ILE A 125 18.04 -1.64 -19.79
N GLU A 126 17.75 -1.79 -21.08
CA GLU A 126 18.75 -2.04 -22.13
C GLU A 126 19.57 -0.80 -22.57
N ARG A 127 19.22 0.42 -22.14
CA ARG A 127 19.81 1.67 -22.67
C ARG A 127 20.80 2.40 -21.76
N GLY A 128 21.21 1.80 -20.64
CA GLY A 128 22.04 2.47 -19.63
C GLY A 128 23.43 1.87 -19.35
N GLY A 129 23.84 0.82 -20.08
CA GLY A 129 25.12 0.15 -19.88
C GLY A 129 26.18 0.62 -20.87
N ARG A 130 26.98 1.62 -20.48
CA ARG A 130 28.36 1.82 -20.95
C ARG A 130 29.22 2.23 -19.77
#